data_AF-A0A9E0IQP7-F1
#
_entry.id   AF-A0A9E0IQP7-F1
#
_cell.length_a   1.000
_cell.length_b   1.000
_cell.length_c   1.000
_cell.angle_alpha   90.00
_cell.angle_beta   90.00
_cell.angle_gamma   90.00
#
_symmetry.space_group_name_H-M   'P 1'
#
loop_
_entity.id
_entity.type
_entity.pdbx_description
1 polymer ?
#
loop_
_entity_poly.entity_id
_entity_poly.type
_entity_poly.pdbx_seq_one_letter_code
_entity_poly.pdbx_strand_id
1 'polypeptide(L)'
;MRRRSRCGVAALAAALGLSCGASSRPAMAPASTPGSGAGAESAPDGGEPAGTARTPGSTDLPDLGPRPDQIRADIAALEHDNQANLDRLGLEISTPVGLDPRPMADIRRVCTPATAPSQTCGDVCRLADRICDNAESICELAGKLPGDAWAAGKCDTGKAACEKARTRCCGCR
;
A
#
# COMPACT_ATOMS: atom_id res chain seq x y z
N MET A 1 6.68 -3.87 -50.02
CA MET A 1 7.49 -5.03 -49.57
C MET A 1 6.76 -5.70 -48.42
N ARG A 2 6.36 -6.96 -48.60
CA ARG A 2 5.55 -7.76 -47.67
C ARG A 2 6.47 -8.71 -46.90
N ARG A 3 6.39 -8.75 -45.57
CA ARG A 3 6.83 -9.91 -44.78
C ARG A 3 5.72 -10.29 -43.79
N ARG A 4 5.02 -11.36 -44.15
CA ARG A 4 4.13 -12.12 -43.28
C ARG A 4 5.01 -13.15 -42.55
N SER A 5 5.02 -13.12 -41.23
CA SER A 5 5.49 -14.26 -40.42
C SER A 5 4.27 -14.89 -39.75
N ARG A 6 3.89 -16.06 -40.27
CA ARG A 6 3.04 -17.05 -39.60
C ARG A 6 3.93 -18.26 -39.31
N CYS A 7 3.47 -19.08 -38.35
CA CYS A 7 4.01 -20.34 -37.80
C CYS A 7 4.53 -20.11 -36.36
N GLY A 8 4.14 -20.87 -35.34
CA GLY A 8 3.48 -22.17 -35.34
C GLY A 8 2.46 -22.32 -34.21
N VAL A 9 1.41 -23.06 -34.55
CA VAL A 9 0.44 -23.67 -33.64
C VAL A 9 1.10 -24.91 -33.06
N ALA A 10 1.12 -25.05 -31.74
CA ALA A 10 1.34 -26.32 -31.07
C ALA A 10 0.21 -26.49 -30.05
N ALA A 11 -0.75 -27.32 -30.43
CA ALA A 11 -1.77 -27.86 -29.54
C ALA A 11 -1.16 -29.06 -28.80
N LEU A 12 -1.34 -29.12 -27.48
CA LEU A 12 -1.31 -30.39 -26.76
C LEU A 12 -2.43 -30.41 -25.73
N ALA A 13 -3.10 -31.55 -25.72
CA ALA A 13 -4.42 -31.79 -25.18
C ALA A 13 -4.41 -32.27 -23.72
N ALA A 14 -5.55 -32.06 -23.08
CA ALA A 14 -6.22 -32.93 -22.11
C ALA A 14 -5.52 -33.29 -20.79
N ALA A 15 -6.08 -32.73 -19.70
CA ALA A 15 -6.54 -33.55 -18.58
C ALA A 15 -7.73 -32.86 -17.90
N LEU A 16 -8.91 -33.44 -18.10
CA LEU A 16 -10.16 -33.12 -17.39
C LEU A 16 -10.04 -33.65 -15.95
N GLY A 17 -9.90 -32.74 -14.99
CA GLY A 17 -10.02 -33.04 -13.56
C GLY A 17 -11.35 -32.51 -13.02
N LEU A 18 -12.43 -33.25 -13.29
CA LEU A 18 -13.76 -33.01 -12.73
C LEU A 18 -13.73 -33.37 -11.24
N SER A 19 -13.75 -32.39 -10.34
CA SER A 19 -14.03 -32.64 -8.91
C SER A 19 -15.29 -31.89 -8.50
N CYS A 20 -16.38 -32.64 -8.43
CA CYS A 20 -17.61 -32.25 -7.76
C CYS A 20 -17.37 -32.32 -6.24
N GLY A 21 -17.09 -31.19 -5.61
CA GLY A 21 -17.03 -31.04 -4.15
C GLY A 21 -18.30 -30.36 -3.64
N ALA A 22 -19.14 -31.13 -2.97
CA ALA A 22 -20.47 -30.74 -2.52
C ALA A 22 -20.47 -29.61 -1.47
N SER A 23 -21.54 -28.82 -1.56
CA SER A 23 -22.00 -27.80 -0.63
C SER A 23 -22.07 -28.29 0.83
N SER A 24 -21.66 -27.42 1.76
CA SER A 24 -22.19 -27.40 3.13
C SER A 24 -22.08 -25.99 3.70
N ARG A 25 -23.20 -25.26 3.64
CA ARG A 25 -23.45 -24.03 4.41
C ARG A 25 -24.21 -24.41 5.68
N PRO A 26 -23.71 -24.06 6.86
CA PRO A 26 -24.54 -23.63 7.99
C PRO A 26 -24.42 -22.11 8.12
N ALA A 27 -25.50 -21.36 7.93
CA ALA A 27 -26.52 -21.01 8.93
C ALA A 27 -26.02 -19.91 9.89
N MET A 28 -26.71 -18.77 9.79
CA MET A 28 -26.52 -17.52 10.50
C MET A 28 -26.63 -17.68 12.03
N ALA A 29 -25.89 -16.86 12.75
CA ALA A 29 -26.26 -16.40 14.09
C ALA A 29 -26.05 -14.87 14.15
N PRO A 30 -27.10 -14.07 14.40
CA PRO A 30 -26.94 -12.68 14.80
C PRO A 30 -26.84 -12.61 16.33
N ALA A 31 -25.84 -11.90 16.86
CA ALA A 31 -25.83 -11.49 18.25
C ALA A 31 -25.28 -10.07 18.36
N SER A 32 -26.21 -9.14 18.56
CA SER A 32 -25.99 -7.76 18.93
C SER A 32 -25.25 -7.66 20.27
N THR A 33 -24.29 -6.74 20.38
CA THR A 33 -23.96 -6.06 21.65
C THR A 33 -23.54 -4.61 21.36
N PRO A 34 -24.39 -3.61 21.67
CA PRO A 34 -23.94 -2.23 21.80
C PRO A 34 -23.26 -2.04 23.17
N GLY A 35 -21.93 -1.95 23.16
CA GLY A 35 -21.15 -1.57 24.31
C GLY A 35 -21.00 -0.05 24.39
N SER A 36 -21.96 0.62 25.03
CA SER A 36 -21.81 1.99 25.51
C SER A 36 -20.79 2.02 26.64
N GLY A 37 -19.58 2.49 26.36
CA GLY A 37 -18.57 2.84 27.34
C GLY A 37 -18.39 4.35 27.39
N ALA A 38 -19.30 5.03 28.08
CA ALA A 38 -19.07 6.38 28.58
C ALA A 38 -18.34 6.28 29.92
N GLY A 39 -17.28 7.06 30.10
CA GLY A 39 -16.68 7.31 31.40
C GLY A 39 -15.16 7.13 31.44
N ALA A 40 -14.44 8.23 31.39
CA ALA A 40 -13.54 8.65 32.47
C ALA A 40 -12.83 9.92 32.02
N GLU A 41 -13.47 11.04 32.32
CA GLU A 41 -12.82 12.31 32.59
C GLU A 41 -11.77 12.05 33.69
N SER A 42 -10.51 12.35 33.41
CA SER A 42 -9.45 12.41 34.40
C SER A 42 -8.44 13.45 33.94
N ALA A 43 -8.76 14.71 34.26
CA ALA A 43 -7.75 15.71 34.48
C ALA A 43 -7.20 15.53 35.90
N PRO A 44 -5.87 15.50 36.06
CA PRO A 44 -5.26 16.22 37.16
C PRO A 44 -4.45 17.40 36.64
N ASP A 45 -4.93 18.56 37.05
CA ASP A 45 -4.20 19.79 37.30
C ASP A 45 -3.05 19.55 38.29
N GLY A 46 -1.94 20.27 38.09
CA GLY A 46 -1.00 20.58 39.18
C GLY A 46 0.20 19.65 39.33
N GLY A 47 1.34 20.05 38.76
CA GLY A 47 2.62 19.43 39.06
C GLY A 47 3.76 19.99 38.23
N GLU A 48 4.06 21.28 38.38
CA GLU A 48 5.30 21.89 37.89
C GLU A 48 6.41 21.67 38.93
N PRO A 49 7.39 20.76 38.73
CA PRO A 49 8.63 20.83 39.49
C PRO A 49 9.53 21.88 38.86
N ALA A 50 9.52 23.06 39.46
CA ALA A 50 10.57 24.04 39.30
C ALA A 50 11.92 23.42 39.72
N GLY A 51 12.81 23.26 38.75
CA GLY A 51 14.25 23.26 38.95
C GLY A 51 14.90 21.90 39.18
N THR A 52 15.54 21.35 38.14
CA THR A 52 16.96 20.99 38.26
C THR A 52 17.63 20.86 36.88
N ALA A 53 18.82 21.47 36.79
CA ALA A 53 19.88 21.22 35.82
C ALA A 53 19.57 21.45 34.32
N ARG A 54 19.85 22.68 33.86
CA ARG A 54 20.40 22.86 32.50
C ARG A 54 21.69 22.06 32.42
N THR A 55 21.68 20.94 31.71
CA THR A 55 22.91 20.31 31.21
C THR A 55 23.44 21.17 30.07
N PRO A 56 24.57 21.89 30.21
CA PRO A 56 25.20 22.56 29.09
C PRO A 56 26.09 21.53 28.40
N GLY A 57 25.61 20.95 27.30
CA GLY A 57 26.40 19.96 26.59
C GLY A 57 25.64 19.05 25.62
N SER A 58 24.54 19.50 25.01
CA SER A 58 24.18 18.93 23.71
C SER A 58 25.13 19.54 22.69
N THR A 59 26.29 18.92 22.51
CA THR A 59 27.05 19.06 21.27
C THR A 59 26.08 18.72 20.15
N ASP A 60 25.73 19.73 19.36
CA ASP A 60 25.14 19.61 18.03
C ASP A 60 25.99 18.61 17.23
N LEU A 61 25.64 17.33 17.33
CA LEU A 61 26.14 16.32 16.42
C LEU A 61 25.55 16.69 15.06
N PRO A 62 26.37 16.74 14.00
CA PRO A 62 25.86 17.02 12.67
C PRO A 62 24.75 16.02 12.37
N ASP A 63 23.65 16.52 11.79
CA ASP A 63 22.57 15.68 11.29
C ASP A 63 23.15 14.74 10.22
N LEU A 64 23.47 13.51 10.63
CA LEU A 64 24.02 12.46 9.75
C LEU A 64 22.94 11.86 8.83
N GLY A 65 21.76 12.48 8.78
CA GLY A 65 20.59 11.96 8.08
C GLY A 65 19.94 10.80 8.83
N PRO A 66 18.81 10.31 8.30
CA PRO A 66 18.08 9.20 8.91
C PRO A 66 18.93 7.93 8.91
N ARG A 67 19.00 7.27 10.06
CA ARG A 67 19.72 6.00 10.21
C ARG A 67 19.03 4.89 9.37
N PRO A 68 19.76 3.90 8.85
CA PRO A 68 19.17 2.84 8.03
C PRO A 68 18.03 2.07 8.70
N ASP A 69 18.09 1.84 10.02
CA ASP A 69 17.02 1.23 10.82
C ASP A 69 15.73 2.07 10.80
N GLN A 70 15.86 3.39 10.91
CA GLN A 70 14.71 4.30 10.83
C GLN A 70 14.08 4.25 9.44
N ILE A 71 14.90 4.28 8.38
CA ILE A 71 14.40 4.21 6.99
C ILE A 71 13.60 2.92 6.76
N ARG A 72 14.08 1.78 7.27
CA ARG A 72 13.32 0.51 7.17
C ARG A 72 12.02 0.56 7.96
N ALA A 73 12.01 1.16 9.15
CA ALA A 73 10.80 1.32 9.95
C ALA A 73 9.77 2.20 9.22
N ASP A 74 10.21 3.29 8.59
CA ASP A 74 9.36 4.18 7.82
C ASP A 74 8.76 3.47 6.59
N ILE A 75 9.57 2.68 5.85
CA ILE A 75 9.08 1.86 4.74
C ILE A 75 8.00 0.88 5.23
N ALA A 76 8.22 0.19 6.36
CA ALA A 76 7.27 -0.78 6.89
C ALA A 76 5.94 -0.12 7.32
N ALA A 77 6.00 1.09 7.89
CA ALA A 77 4.80 1.86 8.24
C ALA A 77 3.99 2.25 6.99
N LEU A 78 4.65 2.75 5.94
CA LEU A 78 4.00 3.08 4.67
C LEU A 78 3.40 1.85 3.98
N GLU A 79 4.04 0.69 4.09
CA GLU A 79 3.48 -0.57 3.60
C GLU A 79 2.22 -0.99 4.37
N HIS A 80 2.21 -0.82 5.69
CA HIS A 80 1.02 -1.10 6.51
C HIS A 80 -0.15 -0.19 6.10
N ASP A 81 0.10 1.10 5.89
CA ASP A 81 -0.90 2.06 5.43
C ASP A 81 -1.42 1.71 4.01
N ASN A 82 -0.53 1.26 3.13
CA ASN A 82 -0.91 0.78 1.80
C ASN A 82 -1.83 -0.44 1.88
N GLN A 83 -1.51 -1.41 2.74
CA GLN A 83 -2.36 -2.57 2.93
C GLN A 83 -3.76 -2.15 3.44
N ALA A 84 -3.82 -1.27 4.44
CA ALA A 84 -5.09 -0.76 4.95
C ALA A 84 -5.92 -0.04 3.87
N ASN A 85 -5.28 0.73 2.98
CA ASN A 85 -5.97 1.39 1.87
C ASN A 85 -6.42 0.40 0.78
N LEU A 86 -5.62 -0.63 0.48
CA LEU A 86 -5.97 -1.71 -0.45
C LEU A 86 -7.18 -2.51 0.06
N ASP A 87 -7.23 -2.82 1.35
CA ASP A 87 -8.34 -3.52 1.99
C ASP A 87 -9.65 -2.72 1.85
N ARG A 88 -9.58 -1.40 2.03
CA ARG A 88 -10.74 -0.50 1.82
C ARG A 88 -11.22 -0.46 0.38
N LEU A 89 -10.33 -0.73 -0.58
CA LEU A 89 -10.68 -0.86 -2.00
C LEU A 89 -11.13 -2.28 -2.39
N GLY A 90 -11.00 -3.26 -1.49
CA GLY A 90 -11.21 -4.68 -1.77
C GLY A 90 -10.20 -5.24 -2.78
N LEU A 91 -8.96 -4.75 -2.75
CA LEU A 91 -7.89 -5.17 -3.65
C LEU A 91 -6.85 -5.96 -2.87
N GLU A 92 -6.47 -7.12 -3.40
CA GLU A 92 -5.32 -7.87 -2.86
C GLU A 92 -4.12 -7.78 -3.81
N ILE A 93 -2.94 -7.49 -3.30
CA ILE A 93 -1.70 -7.55 -4.09
C ILE A 93 -1.09 -8.93 -3.90
N SER A 94 -1.10 -9.75 -4.95
CA SER A 94 -0.18 -10.88 -4.99
C SER A 94 1.22 -10.30 -5.17
N THR A 95 2.15 -10.65 -4.29
CA THR A 95 3.55 -10.19 -4.35
C THR A 95 4.07 -10.28 -5.77
N PRO A 96 4.43 -9.15 -6.41
CA PRO A 96 4.88 -9.16 -7.78
C PRO A 96 6.20 -9.92 -7.88
N VAL A 97 6.28 -10.85 -8.84
CA VAL A 97 7.53 -11.53 -9.18
C VAL A 97 8.21 -10.67 -10.26
N GLY A 98 9.04 -9.72 -9.82
CA GLY A 98 9.89 -8.92 -10.70
C GLY A 98 9.92 -7.43 -10.33
N LEU A 99 11.06 -6.80 -10.61
CA LEU A 99 11.25 -5.36 -10.51
C LEU A 99 10.43 -4.68 -11.60
N ASP A 100 9.52 -3.76 -11.24
CA ASP A 100 8.88 -2.90 -12.25
C ASP A 100 9.83 -1.75 -12.58
N PRO A 101 10.40 -1.72 -13.81
CA PRO A 101 11.39 -0.72 -14.17
C PRO A 101 10.76 0.67 -14.40
N ARG A 102 9.43 0.79 -14.48
CA ARG A 102 8.77 2.06 -14.74
C ARG A 102 8.97 3.02 -13.56
N PRO A 103 9.16 4.33 -13.83
CA PRO A 103 9.13 5.34 -12.79
C PRO A 103 7.70 5.52 -12.25
N MET A 104 7.57 5.93 -10.98
CA MET A 104 6.27 6.19 -10.34
C MET A 104 5.40 7.16 -11.13
N ALA A 105 6.01 8.17 -11.76
CA ALA A 105 5.32 9.13 -12.61
C ALA A 105 4.54 8.49 -13.77
N ASP A 106 5.03 7.37 -14.32
CA ASP A 106 4.35 6.67 -15.40
C ASP A 106 3.21 5.79 -14.88
N ILE A 107 3.40 5.18 -13.70
CA ILE A 107 2.37 4.38 -13.03
C ILE A 107 1.16 5.27 -12.63
N ARG A 108 1.42 6.48 -12.13
CA ARG A 108 0.34 7.44 -11.81
C ARG A 108 -0.49 7.83 -13.03
N ARG A 109 0.12 7.83 -14.21
CA ARG A 109 -0.49 8.24 -15.49
C ARG A 109 -1.20 7.10 -16.25
N VAL A 110 -1.31 5.91 -15.66
CA VAL A 110 -1.99 4.74 -16.28
C VAL A 110 -3.39 5.06 -16.79
N CYS A 111 -4.09 6.03 -16.17
CA CYS A 111 -5.31 6.58 -16.75
C CYS A 111 -5.62 7.99 -16.28
N THR A 112 -6.52 8.64 -17.03
CA THR A 112 -7.21 9.86 -16.62
C THR A 112 -8.64 9.48 -16.19
N PRO A 113 -9.06 9.74 -14.94
CA PRO A 113 -10.43 9.47 -14.50
C PRO A 113 -11.42 10.37 -15.26
N ALA A 114 -12.70 10.00 -15.25
CA ALA A 114 -13.76 10.83 -15.83
C ALA A 114 -13.78 12.21 -15.15
N THR A 115 -14.10 13.27 -15.91
CA THR A 115 -14.08 14.67 -15.44
C THR A 115 -15.00 14.95 -14.26
N ALA A 116 -16.05 14.14 -14.08
CA ALA A 116 -16.98 14.23 -12.96
C ALA A 116 -17.32 12.82 -12.44
N PRO A 117 -16.48 12.22 -11.58
CA PRO A 117 -16.79 10.94 -10.98
C PRO A 117 -17.98 11.09 -10.02
N SER A 118 -18.76 10.01 -9.86
CA SER A 118 -19.69 9.92 -8.72
C SER A 118 -18.93 10.08 -7.39
N GLN A 119 -19.62 10.46 -6.31
CA GLN A 119 -18.99 10.62 -4.99
C GLN A 119 -18.20 9.36 -4.58
N THR A 120 -18.80 8.18 -4.80
CA THR A 120 -18.17 6.88 -4.55
C THR A 120 -16.90 6.69 -5.37
N CYS A 121 -16.91 7.07 -6.66
CA CYS A 121 -15.71 7.00 -7.49
C CYS A 121 -14.64 8.01 -7.05
N GLY A 122 -15.04 9.18 -6.57
CA GLY A 122 -14.14 10.14 -5.94
C GLY A 122 -13.41 9.55 -4.73
N ASP A 123 -14.12 8.82 -3.86
CA ASP A 123 -13.51 8.13 -2.71
C ASP A 123 -12.50 7.05 -3.14
N VAL A 124 -12.85 6.23 -4.13
CA VAL A 124 -11.95 5.21 -4.69
C VAL A 124 -10.68 5.85 -5.25
N CYS A 125 -10.81 6.92 -6.02
CA CYS A 125 -9.66 7.61 -6.60
C CYS A 125 -8.79 8.29 -5.53
N ARG A 126 -9.38 8.89 -4.48
CA ARG A 126 -8.62 9.44 -3.34
C ARG A 126 -7.83 8.37 -2.56
N LEU A 127 -8.36 7.15 -2.45
CA LEU A 127 -7.63 6.04 -1.86
C LEU A 127 -6.49 5.59 -2.79
N ALA A 128 -6.73 5.52 -4.09
CA ALA A 128 -5.70 5.20 -5.07
C ALA A 128 -4.54 6.21 -5.07
N ASP A 129 -4.85 7.51 -4.97
CA ASP A 129 -3.83 8.55 -4.90
C ASP A 129 -2.97 8.42 -3.64
N ARG A 130 -3.59 8.17 -2.48
CA ARG A 130 -2.85 7.91 -1.22
C ARG A 130 -1.93 6.68 -1.31
N ILE A 131 -2.38 5.61 -1.94
CA ILE A 131 -1.54 4.42 -2.17
C ILE A 131 -0.33 4.77 -3.03
N CYS A 132 -0.52 5.59 -4.07
CA CYS A 132 0.56 6.03 -4.94
C CYS A 132 1.54 6.99 -4.24
N ASP A 133 1.04 7.89 -3.38
CA ASP A 133 1.88 8.78 -2.56
C ASP A 133 2.78 7.98 -1.62
N ASN A 134 2.22 7.01 -0.91
CA ASN A 134 2.98 6.10 -0.07
C ASN A 134 4.00 5.28 -0.86
N ALA A 135 3.62 4.77 -2.04
CA ALA A 135 4.52 4.02 -2.92
C ALA A 135 5.71 4.87 -3.40
N GLU A 136 5.48 6.15 -3.71
CA GLU A 136 6.54 7.09 -4.06
C GLU A 136 7.50 7.32 -2.89
N SER A 137 6.97 7.57 -1.69
CA SER A 137 7.80 7.70 -0.48
C SER A 137 8.59 6.44 -0.16
N ILE A 138 8.01 5.24 -0.32
CA ILE A 138 8.74 3.97 -0.17
C ILE A 138 9.90 3.89 -1.16
N CYS A 139 9.69 4.25 -2.42
CA CYS A 139 10.74 4.22 -3.43
C CYS A 139 11.84 5.26 -3.19
N GLU A 140 11.50 6.46 -2.72
CA GLU A 140 12.48 7.47 -2.31
C GLU A 140 13.32 6.99 -1.12
N LEU A 141 12.69 6.40 -0.10
CA LEU A 141 13.35 5.83 1.06
C LEU A 141 14.24 4.64 0.68
N ALA A 142 13.79 3.76 -0.22
CA ALA A 142 14.59 2.68 -0.76
C ALA A 142 15.82 3.18 -1.52
N GLY A 143 15.68 4.31 -2.25
CA GLY A 143 16.81 4.98 -2.92
C GLY A 143 17.89 5.48 -1.97
N LYS A 144 17.57 5.72 -0.69
CA LYS A 144 18.53 6.08 0.36
C LYS A 144 19.30 4.88 0.92
N LEU A 145 18.91 3.65 0.56
CA LEU A 145 19.54 2.39 0.98
C LEU A 145 20.12 1.63 -0.23
N PRO A 146 21.22 2.11 -0.83
CA PRO A 146 21.78 1.48 -2.03
C PRO A 146 22.26 0.04 -1.73
N GLY A 147 21.86 -0.90 -2.59
CA GLY A 147 22.19 -2.32 -2.44
C GLY A 147 21.24 -3.10 -1.51
N ASP A 148 20.23 -2.44 -0.95
CA ASP A 148 19.26 -3.08 -0.07
C ASP A 148 18.13 -3.78 -0.83
N ALA A 149 18.27 -5.09 -1.01
CA ALA A 149 17.28 -5.89 -1.74
C ALA A 149 15.88 -5.87 -1.11
N TRP A 150 15.81 -5.75 0.22
CA TRP A 150 14.53 -5.69 0.92
C TRP A 150 13.80 -4.38 0.60
N ALA A 151 14.49 -3.25 0.71
CA ALA A 151 13.89 -1.94 0.43
C ALA A 151 13.49 -1.81 -1.05
N ALA A 152 14.33 -2.32 -1.96
CA ALA A 152 14.01 -2.37 -3.39
C ALA A 152 12.73 -3.17 -3.66
N GLY A 153 12.60 -4.37 -3.08
CA GLY A 153 11.39 -5.18 -3.22
C GLY A 153 10.12 -4.53 -2.63
N LYS A 154 10.26 -3.71 -1.59
CA LYS A 154 9.13 -2.92 -1.05
C LYS A 154 8.70 -1.81 -2.01
N CYS A 155 9.65 -1.12 -2.65
CA CYS A 155 9.34 -0.18 -3.72
C CYS A 155 8.57 -0.85 -4.88
N ASP A 156 8.97 -2.04 -5.33
CA ASP A 156 8.23 -2.76 -6.37
C ASP A 156 6.81 -3.14 -5.94
N THR A 157 6.66 -3.60 -4.70
CA THR A 157 5.34 -3.93 -4.14
C THR A 157 4.45 -2.68 -4.07
N GLY A 158 5.01 -1.54 -3.66
CA GLY A 158 4.33 -0.25 -3.67
C GLY A 158 3.91 0.20 -5.07
N LYS A 159 4.79 0.05 -6.07
CA LYS A 159 4.48 0.33 -7.49
C LYS A 159 3.31 -0.50 -7.98
N ALA A 160 3.32 -1.80 -7.72
CA ALA A 160 2.22 -2.71 -8.09
C ALA A 160 0.91 -2.34 -7.38
N ALA A 161 0.98 -1.95 -6.10
CA ALA A 161 -0.17 -1.45 -5.34
C ALA A 161 -0.77 -0.19 -5.98
N CYS A 162 0.07 0.79 -6.31
CA CYS A 162 -0.35 2.00 -7.00
C CYS A 162 -1.00 1.69 -8.35
N GLU A 163 -0.38 0.86 -9.19
CA GLU A 163 -0.95 0.50 -10.51
C GLU A 163 -2.33 -0.16 -10.38
N LYS A 164 -2.48 -1.10 -9.45
CA LYS A 164 -3.75 -1.79 -9.22
C LYS A 164 -4.82 -0.85 -8.70
N ALA A 165 -4.48 0.03 -7.76
CA ALA A 165 -5.40 1.02 -7.21
C ALA A 165 -5.82 2.06 -8.26
N ARG A 166 -4.88 2.55 -9.08
CA ARG A 166 -5.19 3.44 -10.21
C ARG A 166 -6.14 2.74 -11.18
N THR A 167 -5.84 1.51 -11.58
CA THR A 167 -6.72 0.70 -12.45
C THR A 167 -8.15 0.59 -11.88
N ARG A 168 -8.29 0.40 -10.56
CA ARG A 168 -9.59 0.38 -9.89
C ARG A 168 -10.32 1.72 -9.97
N CYS A 169 -9.62 2.84 -9.76
CA CYS A 169 -10.16 4.18 -9.97
C CYS A 169 -10.62 4.38 -11.43
N CYS A 170 -9.85 3.95 -12.43
CA CYS A 170 -10.22 4.07 -13.85
C CYS A 170 -11.48 3.25 -14.23
N GLY A 171 -11.66 2.12 -13.57
CA GLY A 171 -12.81 1.24 -13.76
C GLY A 171 -14.08 1.75 -13.07
N CYS A 172 -13.96 2.75 -12.19
CA CYS A 172 -15.09 3.38 -11.53
C CYS A 172 -15.69 4.43 -12.45
N ARG A 173 -16.88 4.14 -12.99
CA ARG A 173 -17.62 4.98 -13.94
C ARG A 173 -19.04 5.14 -13.47
#